data_AF-A0A345NKZ3-F1
#
_entry.id   AF-A0A345NKZ3-F1
#
_cell.length_a   1.000
_cell.length_b   1.000
_cell.length_c   1.000
_cell.angle_alpha   90.00
_cell.angle_beta   90.00
_cell.angle_gamma   90.00
#
_symmetry.space_group_name_H-M   'P 1'
#
loop_
_entity.id
_entity.type
_entity.pdbx_description
1 polymer ?
#
loop_
_entity_poly.entity_id
_entity_poly.type
_entity_poly.pdbx_seq_one_letter_code
_entity_poly.pdbx_strand_id
1 'polypeptide(L)'
;MSGTTEQGGTPVSSTDEDARGGGDERPMLILGEDLPDVEDTTPEELRRQQEEAEREIAEARRRAQEEIERRRREAEKEIAALEQQKERELAARQRELDDTQRTLFEREAKLRRTVTASGGTPEERLVSKVARPPLSQRGLRRSGRVVGLATAAAAALAVGLLTAVPGGGPDVRAEIDDADRARVVWLRSGSAADEQIARRMAGQDVPTGADGTYENVRLAREAGEIYAADRYVERTEENTATMLAADTSEVRSLTLWNELHDTAGYAVGSWEVEDIVEDSRGPGAWTYVLLAVGVLGLAALAVLALVARSWVSLPVLVVATGLAVAALSAVAAHDAAVGATAAAHEAADDAVDDLYDQVGRDLRVAYGITTSSYDRRPEFWTDDPFYGEDQAPGTEAYLAVREDMAGAMEQGEEATEQKALELVQAAREGMEARGPAVGRARADLLAALERSGSRWGLAAGLGAGAAVLGGLGVALSRGRGRTP
;
A
#
# COMPACT_ATOMS: atom_id res chain seq x y z
N MET A 1 34.82 -29.59 -3.52
CA MET A 1 33.77 -30.55 -3.88
C MET A 1 32.53 -30.23 -3.08
N SER A 2 31.54 -29.62 -3.77
CA SER A 2 30.09 -29.84 -3.63
C SER A 2 29.51 -29.61 -2.22
N GLY A 3 28.85 -28.47 -1.96
CA GLY A 3 27.51 -28.12 -2.48
C GLY A 3 26.49 -28.45 -1.36
N THR A 4 25.43 -27.71 -1.07
CA THR A 4 24.65 -26.72 -1.84
C THR A 4 23.58 -26.17 -0.87
N THR A 5 23.28 -24.86 -0.93
CA THR A 5 21.94 -24.19 -0.92
C THR A 5 20.87 -24.57 0.15
N GLU A 6 19.92 -23.73 0.58
CA GLU A 6 19.40 -22.40 0.25
C GLU A 6 18.33 -22.00 1.29
N GLN A 7 18.05 -20.69 1.40
CA GLN A 7 16.75 -19.99 1.53
C GLN A 7 15.62 -20.62 2.39
N GLY A 8 14.91 -19.89 3.26
CA GLY A 8 14.50 -18.49 3.19
C GLY A 8 12.97 -18.40 3.38
N GLY A 9 12.51 -17.44 4.18
CA GLY A 9 11.23 -16.71 4.06
C GLY A 9 9.88 -17.43 4.21
N THR A 10 9.17 -17.09 5.29
CA THR A 10 7.70 -16.92 5.35
C THR A 10 7.21 -15.77 4.45
N PRO A 11 5.95 -15.81 3.97
CA PRO A 11 5.03 -14.65 4.10
C PRO A 11 3.58 -15.05 4.50
N VAL A 12 2.79 -14.36 5.34
CA VAL A 12 2.12 -13.01 5.31
C VAL A 12 0.62 -13.09 4.94
N SER A 13 -0.16 -12.16 5.54
CA SER A 13 -1.50 -11.59 5.18
C SER A 13 -2.77 -12.32 5.64
N SER A 14 -3.61 -11.73 6.51
CA SER A 14 -4.62 -10.65 6.28
C SER A 14 -5.86 -11.22 5.52
N THR A 15 -7.12 -10.82 5.66
CA THR A 15 -7.80 -9.59 6.11
C THR A 15 -9.31 -9.95 6.30
N ASP A 16 -10.03 -9.27 7.18
CA ASP A 16 -11.20 -8.40 6.87
C ASP A 16 -12.64 -8.96 7.03
N GLU A 17 -13.52 -7.97 7.24
CA GLU A 17 -14.95 -7.88 6.90
C GLU A 17 -16.04 -8.10 7.99
N ASP A 18 -16.48 -6.95 8.50
CA ASP A 18 -17.78 -6.34 8.21
C ASP A 18 -19.04 -6.54 9.08
N ALA A 19 -19.44 -5.39 9.65
CA ALA A 19 -20.71 -4.70 9.43
C ALA A 19 -22.01 -5.18 10.12
N ARG A 20 -22.61 -4.25 10.89
CA ARG A 20 -23.96 -3.64 10.69
C ARG A 20 -24.33 -2.84 11.95
N GLY A 21 -24.47 -1.52 11.87
CA GLY A 21 -25.72 -0.79 11.55
C GLY A 21 -26.41 -0.37 12.85
N GLY A 22 -26.91 0.82 13.11
CA GLY A 22 -27.21 2.04 12.39
C GLY A 22 -28.26 2.79 13.25
N GLY A 23 -28.23 4.13 13.28
CA GLY A 23 -29.36 4.93 13.80
C GLY A 23 -29.00 6.14 14.67
N ASP A 24 -29.08 7.32 14.05
CA ASP A 24 -29.56 8.62 14.60
C ASP A 24 -30.62 8.47 15.72
N GLU A 25 -30.82 9.33 16.73
CA GLU A 25 -30.46 10.74 16.99
C GLU A 25 -30.84 11.11 18.46
N ARG A 26 -30.02 11.93 19.13
CA ARG A 26 -30.31 12.93 20.22
C ARG A 26 -30.56 12.46 21.70
N PRO A 27 -30.44 13.36 22.73
CA PRO A 27 -29.24 14.06 23.19
C PRO A 27 -29.11 14.17 24.76
N MET A 28 -27.87 14.32 25.23
CA MET A 28 -27.38 15.03 26.45
C MET A 28 -28.01 14.86 27.86
N LEU A 29 -27.05 14.86 28.83
CA LEU A 29 -27.11 15.09 30.29
C LEU A 29 -27.44 13.83 31.11
N ILE A 30 -26.70 13.46 32.16
CA ILE A 30 -26.27 14.27 33.32
C ILE A 30 -24.96 13.70 33.93
N LEU A 31 -24.17 14.61 34.51
CA LEU A 31 -22.99 14.38 35.35
C LEU A 31 -23.18 13.32 36.44
N GLY A 32 -22.09 12.59 36.73
CA GLY A 32 -21.60 12.25 38.07
C GLY A 32 -22.52 11.47 38.99
N GLU A 33 -22.11 10.25 39.35
CA GLU A 33 -21.81 9.86 40.73
C GLU A 33 -21.38 8.38 40.78
N ASP A 34 -20.45 8.10 41.70
CA ASP A 34 -19.91 6.80 42.14
C ASP A 34 -18.98 6.03 41.20
N LEU A 35 -17.72 6.49 41.17
CA LEU A 35 -16.58 5.58 41.06
C LEU A 35 -16.49 4.75 42.36
N PRO A 36 -16.46 3.41 42.31
CA PRO A 36 -16.12 2.60 43.47
C PRO A 36 -14.63 2.76 43.79
N ASP A 37 -14.35 3.08 45.06
CA ASP A 37 -13.01 3.18 45.64
C ASP A 37 -12.16 1.97 45.24
N VAL A 38 -11.07 2.24 44.51
CA VAL A 38 -10.01 1.27 44.21
C VAL A 38 -8.98 1.37 45.34
N GLU A 39 -9.40 0.98 46.53
CA GLU A 39 -8.49 0.62 47.61
C GLU A 39 -8.77 -0.86 47.91
N ASP A 40 -7.74 -1.69 47.78
CA ASP A 40 -7.71 -3.14 48.03
C ASP A 40 -8.05 -4.09 46.86
N THR A 41 -7.31 -4.00 45.74
CA THR A 41 -7.01 -5.21 44.95
C THR A 41 -5.55 -5.58 45.12
N THR A 42 -5.30 -6.74 45.71
CA THR A 42 -3.93 -7.20 45.97
C THR A 42 -3.26 -7.61 44.65
N PRO A 43 -1.92 -7.45 44.49
CA PRO A 43 -1.21 -7.75 43.24
C PRO A 43 -1.40 -9.18 42.71
N GLU A 44 -1.77 -10.12 43.59
CA GLU A 44 -2.07 -11.51 43.22
C GLU A 44 -3.44 -11.67 42.52
N GLU A 45 -4.41 -10.80 42.81
CA GLU A 45 -5.74 -10.82 42.18
C GLU A 45 -5.69 -10.23 40.76
N LEU A 46 -4.89 -9.19 40.55
CA LEU A 46 -4.63 -8.65 39.20
C LEU A 46 -3.92 -9.67 38.31
N ARG A 47 -2.99 -10.46 38.86
CA ARG A 47 -2.34 -11.55 38.12
C ARG A 47 -3.31 -12.67 37.75
N ARG A 48 -4.23 -13.04 38.64
CA ARG A 48 -5.28 -14.02 38.30
C ARG A 48 -6.22 -13.50 37.21
N GLN A 49 -6.61 -12.23 37.28
CA GLN A 49 -7.45 -11.63 36.25
C GLN A 49 -6.75 -11.55 34.88
N GLN A 50 -5.46 -11.25 34.85
CA GLN A 50 -4.67 -11.30 33.61
C GLN A 50 -4.55 -12.71 33.05
N GLU A 51 -4.25 -13.72 33.87
CA GLU A 51 -4.18 -15.12 33.41
C GLU A 51 -5.54 -15.63 32.90
N GLU A 52 -6.65 -15.20 33.50
CA GLU A 52 -7.99 -15.59 33.06
C GLU A 52 -8.38 -14.91 31.74
N ALA A 53 -8.06 -13.63 31.57
CA ALA A 53 -8.25 -12.88 30.33
C ALA A 53 -7.41 -13.45 29.17
N GLU A 54 -6.15 -13.82 29.42
CA GLU A 54 -5.29 -14.44 28.41
C GLU A 54 -5.82 -15.81 27.95
N ARG A 55 -6.37 -16.61 28.88
CA ARG A 55 -7.01 -17.89 28.54
C ARG A 55 -8.26 -17.69 27.69
N GLU A 56 -9.08 -16.70 28.03
CA GLU A 56 -10.30 -16.38 27.26
C GLU A 56 -9.95 -15.93 25.83
N ILE A 57 -8.94 -15.09 25.66
CA ILE A 57 -8.46 -14.65 24.36
C ILE A 57 -7.89 -15.82 23.55
N ALA A 58 -7.10 -16.70 24.18
CA ALA A 58 -6.54 -17.88 23.52
C ALA A 58 -7.63 -18.86 23.04
N GLU A 59 -8.68 -19.07 23.84
CA GLU A 59 -9.82 -19.89 23.44
C GLU A 59 -10.66 -19.24 22.34
N ALA A 60 -10.88 -17.93 22.40
CA ALA A 60 -11.60 -17.19 21.36
C ALA A 60 -10.88 -17.29 20.01
N ARG A 61 -9.55 -17.13 20.01
CA ARG A 61 -8.71 -17.28 18.81
C ARG A 61 -8.79 -18.70 18.23
N ARG A 62 -8.71 -19.73 19.07
CA ARG A 62 -8.83 -21.13 18.61
C ARG A 62 -10.19 -21.41 17.95
N ARG A 63 -11.29 -20.94 18.56
CA ARG A 63 -12.65 -21.12 18.01
C ARG A 63 -12.84 -20.38 16.68
N ALA A 64 -12.33 -19.15 16.57
CA ALA A 64 -12.37 -18.39 15.33
C ALA A 64 -11.61 -19.10 14.20
N GLN A 65 -10.42 -19.64 14.50
CA GLN A 65 -9.60 -20.33 13.52
C GLN A 65 -10.22 -21.65 13.04
N GLU A 66 -10.83 -22.43 13.94
CA GLU A 66 -11.58 -23.63 13.59
C GLU A 66 -12.81 -23.32 12.72
N GLU A 67 -13.51 -22.20 12.97
CA GLU A 67 -14.65 -21.78 12.16
C GLU A 67 -14.25 -21.33 10.76
N ILE A 68 -13.13 -20.59 10.63
CA ILE A 68 -12.59 -20.17 9.33
C ILE A 68 -12.18 -21.39 8.50
N GLU A 69 -11.46 -22.34 9.10
CA GLU A 69 -11.08 -23.58 8.40
C GLU A 69 -12.29 -24.40 7.96
N ARG A 70 -13.33 -24.48 8.79
CA ARG A 70 -14.57 -25.17 8.43
C ARG A 70 -15.25 -24.51 7.24
N ARG A 71 -15.42 -23.18 7.27
CA ARG A 71 -16.07 -22.43 6.18
C ARG A 71 -15.27 -22.53 4.88
N ARG A 72 -13.95 -22.50 4.94
CA ARG A 72 -13.08 -22.68 3.76
C ARG A 72 -13.26 -24.07 3.12
N ARG A 73 -13.27 -25.14 3.94
CA ARG A 73 -13.46 -26.51 3.44
C ARG A 73 -14.86 -26.73 2.86
N GLU A 74 -15.87 -26.03 3.36
CA GLU A 74 -17.24 -26.08 2.83
C GLU A 74 -17.33 -25.34 1.48
N ALA A 75 -16.76 -24.14 1.38
CA ALA A 75 -16.73 -23.37 0.14
C ALA A 75 -15.96 -24.08 -0.99
N GLU A 76 -14.80 -24.67 -0.69
CA GLU A 76 -14.02 -25.43 -1.67
C GLU A 76 -14.77 -26.67 -2.20
N LYS A 77 -15.55 -27.35 -1.33
CA LYS A 77 -16.39 -28.47 -1.74
C LYS A 77 -17.56 -28.04 -2.62
N GLU A 78 -18.18 -26.90 -2.33
CA GLU A 78 -19.30 -26.38 -3.12
C GLU A 78 -18.86 -25.96 -4.53
N ILE A 79 -17.72 -25.27 -4.63
CA ILE A 79 -17.15 -24.87 -5.92
C ILE A 79 -16.79 -26.10 -6.76
N ALA A 80 -16.08 -27.08 -6.18
CA ALA A 80 -15.72 -28.30 -6.89
C ALA A 80 -16.95 -29.10 -7.36
N ALA A 81 -18.03 -29.12 -6.58
CA ALA A 81 -19.28 -29.77 -6.97
C ALA A 81 -19.97 -29.07 -8.15
N LEU A 82 -20.01 -27.73 -8.14
CA LEU A 82 -20.62 -26.94 -9.21
C LEU A 82 -19.83 -27.03 -10.52
N GLU A 83 -18.50 -27.05 -10.46
CA GLU A 83 -17.65 -27.22 -11.63
C GLU A 83 -17.85 -28.60 -12.27
N GLN A 84 -17.85 -29.67 -11.45
CA GLN A 84 -18.12 -31.01 -11.95
C GLN A 84 -19.52 -31.14 -12.58
N GLN A 85 -20.52 -30.47 -12.01
CA GLN A 85 -21.87 -30.50 -12.56
C GLN A 85 -21.95 -29.78 -13.92
N LYS A 86 -21.31 -28.61 -14.05
CA LYS A 86 -21.27 -27.87 -15.32
C LYS A 86 -20.48 -28.60 -16.39
N GLU A 87 -19.35 -29.20 -16.03
CA GLU A 87 -18.55 -29.97 -16.98
C GLU A 87 -19.34 -31.19 -17.51
N ARG A 88 -20.05 -31.89 -16.63
CA ARG A 88 -20.93 -33.01 -17.03
C ARG A 88 -22.07 -32.56 -17.93
N GLU A 89 -22.70 -31.41 -17.67
CA GLU A 89 -23.78 -30.90 -18.52
C GLU A 89 -23.27 -30.50 -19.91
N LEU A 90 -22.11 -29.82 -19.98
CA LEU A 90 -21.50 -29.42 -21.25
C LEU A 90 -21.06 -30.65 -22.06
N ALA A 91 -20.45 -31.64 -21.42
CA ALA A 91 -20.06 -32.88 -22.08
C ALA A 91 -21.28 -33.68 -22.59
N ALA A 92 -22.39 -33.70 -21.84
CA ALA A 92 -23.61 -34.38 -22.26
C ALA A 92 -24.24 -33.72 -23.48
N ARG A 93 -24.38 -32.38 -23.48
CA ARG A 93 -24.94 -31.66 -24.63
C ARG A 93 -24.08 -31.74 -25.87
N GLN A 94 -22.76 -31.77 -25.71
CA GLN A 94 -21.84 -31.91 -26.84
C GLN A 94 -22.00 -33.30 -27.51
N ARG A 95 -22.13 -34.37 -26.72
CA ARG A 95 -22.38 -35.73 -27.25
C ARG A 95 -23.71 -35.83 -27.97
N GLU A 96 -24.77 -35.22 -27.42
CA GLU A 96 -26.10 -35.23 -28.04
C GLU A 96 -26.09 -34.58 -29.44
N LEU A 97 -25.34 -33.48 -29.60
CA LEU A 97 -25.19 -32.78 -30.88
C LEU A 97 -24.36 -33.57 -31.89
N ASP A 98 -23.29 -34.22 -31.43
CA ASP A 98 -22.44 -35.02 -32.30
C ASP A 98 -23.18 -36.28 -32.81
N ASP A 99 -24.01 -36.89 -31.96
CA ASP A 99 -24.83 -38.05 -32.31
C ASP A 99 -25.95 -37.69 -33.30
N THR A 100 -26.59 -36.53 -33.14
CA THR A 100 -27.59 -36.07 -34.13
C THR A 100 -26.95 -35.79 -35.50
N GLN A 101 -25.76 -35.20 -35.52
CA GLN A 101 -25.03 -34.96 -36.78
C GLN A 101 -24.61 -36.26 -37.47
N ARG A 102 -24.13 -37.25 -36.71
CA ARG A 102 -23.77 -38.56 -37.23
C ARG A 102 -24.97 -39.27 -37.86
N THR A 103 -26.13 -39.22 -37.20
CA THR A 103 -27.35 -39.87 -37.68
C THR A 103 -27.83 -39.28 -39.00
N LEU A 104 -27.69 -37.96 -39.18
CA LEU A 104 -28.05 -37.28 -40.42
C LEU A 104 -27.08 -37.62 -41.56
N PHE A 105 -25.78 -37.70 -41.26
CA PHE A 105 -24.76 -38.09 -42.24
C PHE A 105 -24.96 -39.53 -42.74
N GLU A 106 -25.32 -40.46 -41.85
CA GLU A 106 -25.57 -41.86 -42.21
C GLU A 106 -26.82 -42.01 -43.10
N ARG A 107 -27.88 -41.24 -42.83
CA ARG A 107 -29.09 -41.22 -43.68
C ARG A 107 -28.80 -40.70 -45.08
N GLU A 108 -27.99 -39.64 -45.20
CA GLU A 108 -27.61 -39.09 -46.50
C GLU A 108 -26.69 -40.03 -47.30
N ALA A 109 -25.74 -40.68 -46.62
CA ALA A 109 -24.86 -41.67 -47.25
C ALA A 109 -25.64 -42.88 -47.80
N LYS A 110 -26.70 -43.30 -47.09
CA LYS A 110 -27.61 -44.36 -47.54
C LYS A 110 -28.41 -43.94 -48.77
N LEU A 111 -28.93 -42.71 -48.79
CA LEU A 111 -29.66 -42.16 -49.94
C LEU A 111 -28.77 -42.05 -51.20
N ARG A 112 -27.50 -41.67 -51.05
CA ARG A 112 -26.56 -41.61 -52.17
C ARG A 112 -26.19 -42.98 -52.72
N ARG A 113 -26.06 -44.01 -51.87
CA ARG A 113 -25.86 -45.41 -52.33
C ARG A 113 -27.03 -45.91 -53.16
N THR A 114 -28.27 -45.59 -52.77
CA THR A 114 -29.45 -45.95 -53.56
C THR A 114 -29.49 -45.26 -54.93
N VAL A 115 -29.10 -43.98 -55.02
CA VAL A 115 -29.04 -43.23 -56.30
C VAL A 115 -27.96 -43.76 -57.24
N THR A 116 -26.81 -44.16 -56.69
CA THR A 116 -25.69 -44.71 -57.48
C THR A 116 -26.03 -46.11 -58.00
N ALA A 117 -26.78 -46.91 -57.23
CA ALA A 117 -27.24 -48.25 -57.62
C ALA A 117 -28.31 -48.21 -58.73
N SER A 118 -29.08 -47.13 -58.83
CA SER A 118 -30.04 -46.90 -59.92
C SER A 118 -29.41 -46.31 -61.19
N GLY A 119 -28.08 -46.31 -61.31
CA GLY A 119 -27.35 -45.92 -62.53
C GLY A 119 -27.21 -44.41 -62.75
N GLY A 120 -27.65 -43.58 -61.81
CA GLY A 120 -27.45 -42.14 -61.85
C GLY A 120 -26.08 -41.73 -61.29
N THR A 121 -25.44 -40.72 -61.87
CA THR A 121 -24.26 -40.08 -61.28
C THR A 121 -24.69 -39.26 -60.05
N PRO A 122 -24.20 -39.56 -58.84
CA PRO A 122 -24.62 -38.85 -57.63
C PRO A 122 -24.11 -37.40 -57.63
N GLU A 123 -25.02 -36.44 -57.47
CA GLU A 123 -24.67 -35.03 -57.23
C GLU A 123 -23.99 -34.83 -55.87
N GLU A 124 -23.27 -33.71 -55.70
CA GLU A 124 -22.38 -33.33 -54.58
C GLU A 124 -22.99 -33.50 -53.15
N ARG A 125 -22.15 -33.70 -52.13
CA ARG A 125 -22.57 -34.25 -50.81
C ARG A 125 -23.17 -33.11 -49.96
N LEU A 126 -24.39 -33.26 -49.44
CA LEU A 126 -25.14 -32.24 -48.69
C LEU A 126 -24.72 -32.14 -47.21
N VAL A 127 -24.27 -33.24 -46.60
CA VAL A 127 -23.73 -33.30 -45.23
C VAL A 127 -22.26 -33.69 -45.29
N SER A 128 -21.43 -32.88 -44.63
CA SER A 128 -20.00 -33.11 -44.56
C SER A 128 -19.69 -34.28 -43.61
N LYS A 129 -18.69 -35.09 -43.95
CA LYS A 129 -18.07 -36.02 -43.00
C LYS A 129 -17.65 -35.19 -41.79
N VAL A 130 -18.01 -35.59 -40.56
CA VAL A 130 -17.59 -34.90 -39.33
C VAL A 130 -16.07 -34.72 -39.39
N ALA A 131 -15.65 -33.51 -39.74
CA ALA A 131 -14.27 -33.12 -39.80
C ALA A 131 -13.88 -32.81 -38.36
N ARG A 132 -12.77 -33.40 -37.89
CA ARG A 132 -12.07 -32.87 -36.71
C ARG A 132 -11.92 -31.36 -36.95
N PRO A 133 -12.49 -30.51 -36.09
CA PRO A 133 -13.05 -29.25 -36.55
C PRO A 133 -11.97 -28.31 -37.08
N PRO A 134 -11.97 -27.96 -38.38
CA PRO A 134 -11.36 -26.75 -38.85
C PRO A 134 -12.38 -25.62 -38.71
N LEU A 135 -12.05 -24.61 -37.90
CA LEU A 135 -12.87 -23.43 -37.62
C LEU A 135 -13.27 -22.71 -38.92
N SER A 136 -14.55 -22.74 -39.29
CA SER A 136 -15.07 -22.04 -40.48
C SER A 136 -15.55 -20.62 -40.16
N GLN A 137 -15.24 -19.69 -41.06
CA GLN A 137 -15.32 -18.23 -40.92
C GLN A 137 -16.73 -17.63 -40.79
N ARG A 138 -17.80 -18.45 -40.84
CA ARG A 138 -19.19 -17.97 -40.71
C ARG A 138 -19.74 -18.00 -39.28
N GLY A 139 -19.13 -18.74 -38.36
CA GLY A 139 -19.59 -18.87 -36.96
C GLY A 139 -19.37 -17.63 -36.08
N LEU A 140 -18.46 -16.73 -36.47
CA LEU A 140 -18.11 -15.53 -35.71
C LEU A 140 -19.10 -14.36 -35.90
N ARG A 141 -19.91 -14.38 -36.97
CA ARG A 141 -20.79 -13.25 -37.32
C ARG A 141 -22.15 -13.23 -36.62
N ARG A 142 -22.52 -14.29 -35.87
CA ARG A 142 -23.85 -14.41 -35.23
C ARG A 142 -23.85 -14.95 -33.80
N SER A 143 -22.71 -15.33 -33.24
CA SER A 143 -22.67 -15.74 -31.84
C SER A 143 -22.67 -14.50 -30.96
N GLY A 144 -23.76 -14.27 -30.22
CA GLY A 144 -23.84 -13.21 -29.19
C GLY A 144 -22.68 -13.28 -28.18
N ARG A 145 -21.96 -14.40 -28.14
CA ARG A 145 -20.71 -14.61 -27.38
C ARG A 145 -19.56 -13.71 -27.83
N VAL A 146 -19.36 -13.48 -29.14
CA VAL A 146 -18.27 -12.61 -29.64
C VAL A 146 -18.58 -11.15 -29.33
N VAL A 147 -19.84 -10.74 -29.50
CA VAL A 147 -20.30 -9.40 -29.12
C VAL A 147 -20.20 -9.23 -27.60
N GLY A 148 -20.64 -10.24 -26.82
CA GLY A 148 -20.54 -10.24 -25.36
C GLY A 148 -19.09 -10.15 -24.87
N LEU A 149 -18.16 -10.90 -25.47
CA LEU A 149 -16.73 -10.82 -25.16
C LEU A 149 -16.14 -9.45 -25.52
N ALA A 150 -16.53 -8.87 -26.66
CA ALA A 150 -16.10 -7.53 -27.04
C ALA A 150 -16.62 -6.44 -26.10
N THR A 151 -17.90 -6.53 -25.71
CA THR A 151 -18.48 -5.62 -24.73
C THR A 151 -17.84 -5.80 -23.36
N ALA A 152 -17.60 -7.04 -22.91
CA ALA A 152 -16.93 -7.32 -21.65
C ALA A 152 -15.48 -6.83 -21.63
N ALA A 153 -14.71 -7.05 -22.71
CA ALA A 153 -13.35 -6.56 -22.84
C ALA A 153 -13.31 -5.02 -22.86
N ALA A 154 -14.22 -4.39 -23.60
CA ALA A 154 -14.33 -2.93 -23.63
C ALA A 154 -14.76 -2.36 -22.27
N ALA A 155 -15.69 -3.01 -21.57
CA ALA A 155 -16.12 -2.62 -20.24
C ALA A 155 -15.00 -2.79 -19.20
N ALA A 156 -14.27 -3.91 -19.22
CA ALA A 156 -13.13 -4.15 -18.35
C ALA A 156 -12.02 -3.11 -18.60
N LEU A 157 -11.71 -2.79 -19.86
CA LEU A 157 -10.78 -1.71 -20.19
C LEU A 157 -11.28 -0.35 -19.70
N ALA A 158 -12.55 -0.03 -19.95
CA ALA A 158 -13.10 1.26 -19.55
C ALA A 158 -13.11 1.43 -18.03
N VAL A 159 -13.53 0.40 -17.29
CA VAL A 159 -13.49 0.40 -15.82
C VAL A 159 -12.06 0.47 -15.34
N GLY A 160 -11.15 -0.36 -15.86
CA GLY A 160 -9.73 -0.33 -15.49
C GLY A 160 -9.06 1.01 -15.79
N LEU A 161 -9.43 1.68 -16.87
CA LEU A 161 -8.90 3.02 -17.18
C LEU A 161 -9.50 4.13 -16.31
N LEU A 162 -10.77 3.98 -15.89
CA LEU A 162 -11.41 4.91 -14.96
C LEU A 162 -10.87 4.75 -13.54
N THR A 163 -10.55 3.53 -13.12
CA THR A 163 -9.94 3.24 -11.81
C THR A 163 -8.42 3.40 -11.82
N ALA A 164 -7.80 3.59 -13.00
CA ALA A 164 -6.39 3.94 -13.12
C ALA A 164 -6.13 5.45 -12.98
N VAL A 165 -7.16 6.26 -12.72
CA VAL A 165 -6.97 7.68 -12.41
C VAL A 165 -6.27 7.74 -11.04
N PRO A 166 -5.05 8.28 -10.97
CA PRO A 166 -4.30 8.32 -9.72
C PRO A 166 -4.97 9.22 -8.69
N GLY A 167 -4.88 8.82 -7.41
CA GLY A 167 -5.47 9.51 -6.26
C GLY A 167 -4.78 10.81 -5.87
N GLY A 168 -3.62 11.13 -6.47
CA GLY A 168 -2.80 12.32 -6.18
C GLY A 168 -3.39 13.67 -6.66
N GLY A 169 -4.64 13.96 -6.30
CA GLY A 169 -5.29 15.26 -6.52
C GLY A 169 -4.53 16.43 -5.88
N PRO A 170 -4.92 17.69 -6.15
CA PRO A 170 -4.30 18.85 -5.52
C PRO A 170 -4.43 18.82 -3.99
N ASP A 171 -5.56 18.37 -3.46
CA ASP A 171 -5.81 18.31 -2.00
C ASP A 171 -4.89 17.28 -1.33
N VAL A 172 -4.82 16.05 -1.88
CA VAL A 172 -3.91 14.99 -1.42
C VAL A 172 -2.44 15.43 -1.46
N ARG A 173 -2.03 16.11 -2.53
CA ARG A 173 -0.65 16.62 -2.63
C ARG A 173 -0.35 17.71 -1.61
N ALA A 174 -1.34 18.55 -1.29
CA ALA A 174 -1.19 19.54 -0.22
C ALA A 174 -1.11 18.85 1.15
N GLU A 175 -1.92 17.81 1.38
CA GLU A 175 -1.90 17.01 2.60
C GLU A 175 -0.53 16.32 2.80
N ILE A 176 0.03 15.71 1.75
CA ILE A 176 1.40 15.15 1.79
C ILE A 176 2.44 16.23 2.09
N ASP A 177 2.36 17.41 1.45
CA ASP A 177 3.32 18.50 1.70
C ASP A 177 3.23 19.02 3.13
N ASP A 178 2.02 19.22 3.65
CA ASP A 178 1.78 19.74 4.99
C ASP A 178 2.17 18.72 6.07
N ALA A 179 1.79 17.44 5.92
CA ALA A 179 2.16 16.38 6.85
C ALA A 179 3.69 16.23 6.97
N ASP A 180 4.40 16.11 5.84
CA ASP A 180 5.86 15.98 5.86
C ASP A 180 6.55 17.23 6.44
N ARG A 181 6.09 18.43 6.07
CA ARG A 181 6.65 19.67 6.64
C ARG A 181 6.42 19.75 8.13
N ALA A 182 5.23 19.39 8.61
CA ALA A 182 4.92 19.35 10.03
C ALA A 182 5.79 18.32 10.77
N ARG A 183 6.00 17.13 10.19
CA ARG A 183 6.91 16.11 10.73
C ARG A 183 8.32 16.64 10.93
N VAL A 184 8.92 17.27 9.92
CA VAL A 184 10.26 17.86 10.05
C VAL A 184 10.32 18.92 11.16
N VAL A 185 9.26 19.71 11.34
CA VAL A 185 9.19 20.71 12.41
C VAL A 185 8.99 20.05 13.78
N TRP A 186 8.22 18.97 13.87
CA TRP A 186 8.09 18.16 15.09
C TRP A 186 9.41 17.53 15.53
N LEU A 187 10.17 16.92 14.61
CA LEU A 187 11.50 16.38 14.93
C LEU A 187 12.47 17.48 15.42
N ARG A 188 12.38 18.69 14.85
CA ARG A 188 13.13 19.86 15.37
C ARG A 188 12.67 20.29 16.76
N SER A 189 11.38 20.20 17.06
CA SER A 189 10.85 20.42 18.41
C SER A 189 11.45 19.42 19.39
N GLY A 190 11.46 18.13 19.03
CA GLY A 190 12.10 17.07 19.79
C GLY A 190 13.59 17.32 20.04
N SER A 191 14.34 17.67 18.98
CA SER A 191 15.76 18.01 19.08
C SER A 191 16.02 19.23 19.97
N ALA A 192 15.13 20.24 19.92
CA ALA A 192 15.20 21.36 20.84
C ALA A 192 14.94 20.93 22.28
N ALA A 193 14.04 19.98 22.54
CA ALA A 193 13.86 19.40 23.87
C ALA A 193 15.10 18.63 24.35
N ASP A 194 15.78 17.90 23.47
CA ASP A 194 17.07 17.24 23.75
C ASP A 194 18.14 18.25 24.16
N GLU A 195 18.21 19.40 23.48
CA GLU A 195 19.18 20.45 23.83
C GLU A 195 18.84 21.10 25.18
N GLN A 196 17.56 21.34 25.43
CA GLN A 196 17.08 21.93 26.68
C GLN A 196 17.37 21.02 27.88
N ILE A 197 17.14 19.70 27.77
CA ILE A 197 17.48 18.78 28.86
C ILE A 197 19.00 18.71 29.05
N ALA A 198 19.79 18.66 27.98
CA ALA A 198 21.25 18.61 28.08
C ALA A 198 21.84 19.86 28.75
N ARG A 199 21.33 21.05 28.39
CA ARG A 199 21.68 22.31 29.06
C ARG A 199 21.30 22.28 30.54
N ARG A 200 20.08 21.80 30.87
CA ARG A 200 19.61 21.70 32.25
C ARG A 200 20.51 20.78 33.09
N MET A 201 20.85 19.60 32.58
CA MET A 201 21.71 18.65 33.29
C MET A 201 23.10 19.25 33.50
N ALA A 202 23.69 19.86 32.46
CA ALA A 202 24.97 20.57 32.55
C ALA A 202 24.94 21.87 33.41
N GLY A 203 23.84 22.16 34.11
CA GLY A 203 23.68 23.36 34.95
C GLY A 203 23.70 24.68 34.16
N GLN A 204 23.44 24.64 32.86
CA GLN A 204 23.39 25.80 31.99
C GLN A 204 21.98 26.38 31.88
N ASP A 205 21.89 27.69 31.66
CA ASP A 205 20.63 28.36 31.41
C ASP A 205 20.00 27.84 30.10
N VAL A 206 18.70 27.56 30.15
CA VAL A 206 17.90 27.20 28.99
C VAL A 206 17.28 28.47 28.40
N PRO A 207 17.67 28.88 27.17
CA PRO A 207 17.18 30.12 26.60
C PRO A 207 15.69 30.04 26.28
N THR A 208 14.99 31.16 26.47
CA THR A 208 13.61 31.38 26.02
C THR A 208 13.56 32.50 24.99
N GLY A 209 12.52 32.47 24.14
CA GLY A 209 12.21 33.54 23.21
C GLY A 209 11.81 34.84 23.93
N ALA A 210 11.64 35.91 23.16
CA ALA A 210 11.27 37.23 23.71
C ALA A 210 9.92 37.24 24.45
N ASP A 211 9.04 36.30 24.14
CA ASP A 211 7.73 36.07 24.77
C ASP A 211 7.79 35.08 25.95
N GLY A 212 8.99 34.62 26.33
CA GLY A 212 9.20 33.65 27.40
C GLY A 212 8.89 32.21 26.99
N THR A 213 8.65 31.93 25.71
CA THR A 213 8.38 30.57 25.23
C THR A 213 9.68 29.81 25.00
N TYR A 214 9.66 28.50 25.27
CA TYR A 214 10.76 27.61 24.94
C TYR A 214 10.73 27.25 23.45
N GLU A 215 11.92 27.03 22.88
CA GLU A 215 12.06 26.81 21.43
C GLU A 215 11.30 25.58 20.92
N ASN A 216 11.36 24.45 21.66
CA ASN A 216 10.59 23.26 21.35
C ASN A 216 9.08 23.52 21.33
N VAL A 217 8.55 24.29 22.29
CA VAL A 217 7.14 24.69 22.32
C VAL A 217 6.78 25.56 21.11
N ARG A 218 7.64 26.52 20.76
CA ARG A 218 7.44 27.37 19.58
C ARG A 218 7.37 26.54 18.29
N LEU A 219 8.27 25.57 18.14
CA LEU A 219 8.31 24.65 16.99
C LEU A 219 7.10 23.70 16.98
N ALA A 220 6.68 23.17 18.13
CA ALA A 220 5.48 22.34 18.23
C ALA A 220 4.22 23.08 17.77
N ARG A 221 4.06 24.36 18.18
CA ARG A 221 2.96 25.21 17.69
C ARG A 221 3.03 25.44 16.19
N GLU A 222 4.22 25.75 15.66
CA GLU A 222 4.44 25.91 14.22
C GLU A 222 4.06 24.64 13.45
N ALA A 223 4.44 23.46 13.95
CA ALA A 223 4.06 22.19 13.35
C ALA A 223 2.53 21.96 13.39
N GLY A 224 1.89 22.24 14.53
CA GLY A 224 0.43 22.13 14.71
C GLY A 224 -0.37 23.08 13.81
N GLU A 225 0.19 24.25 13.49
CA GLU A 225 -0.42 25.19 12.53
C GLU A 225 -0.31 24.70 11.07
N ILE A 226 0.73 23.92 10.74
CA ILE A 226 0.90 23.32 9.41
C ILE A 226 -0.03 22.11 9.27
N TYR A 227 -0.03 21.21 10.24
CA TYR A 227 -0.81 19.98 10.23
C TYR A 227 -1.44 19.75 11.60
N ALA A 228 -2.77 19.66 11.64
CA ALA A 228 -3.56 19.77 12.86
C ALA A 228 -3.20 18.67 13.87
N ALA A 229 -2.48 19.06 14.93
CA ALA A 229 -1.93 18.17 15.95
C ALA A 229 -2.09 18.75 17.37
N ASP A 230 -3.17 19.49 17.63
CA ASP A 230 -3.40 20.31 18.83
C ASP A 230 -3.10 19.57 20.16
N ARG A 231 -3.53 18.31 20.26
CA ARG A 231 -3.29 17.48 21.44
C ARG A 231 -1.81 17.32 21.77
N TYR A 232 -0.95 17.19 20.75
CA TYR A 232 0.49 17.05 20.93
C TYR A 232 1.14 18.38 21.28
N VAL A 233 0.62 19.49 20.76
CA VAL A 233 1.07 20.85 21.13
C VAL A 233 0.81 21.13 22.60
N GLU A 234 -0.43 20.92 23.08
CA GLU A 234 -0.79 21.12 24.48
C GLU A 234 0.08 20.26 25.42
N ARG A 235 0.27 18.97 25.07
CA ARG A 235 1.12 18.07 25.85
C ARG A 235 2.58 18.54 25.86
N THR A 236 3.09 19.02 24.73
CA THR A 236 4.46 19.54 24.63
C THR A 236 4.65 20.75 25.54
N GLU A 237 3.67 21.66 25.56
CA GLU A 237 3.68 22.84 26.44
C GLU A 237 3.72 22.46 27.92
N GLU A 238 2.79 21.60 28.36
CA GLU A 238 2.68 21.17 29.75
C GLU A 238 3.94 20.42 30.22
N ASN A 239 4.39 19.46 29.42
CA ASN A 239 5.56 18.65 29.75
C ASN A 239 6.84 19.49 29.77
N THR A 240 7.00 20.44 28.85
CA THR A 240 8.20 21.32 28.82
C THR A 240 8.24 22.23 30.04
N ALA A 241 7.11 22.86 30.38
CA ALA A 241 7.01 23.74 31.54
C ALA A 241 7.38 22.98 32.83
N THR A 242 6.88 21.75 32.97
CA THR A 242 7.19 20.91 34.14
C THR A 242 8.63 20.41 34.10
N MET A 243 9.12 19.91 32.97
CA MET A 243 10.49 19.40 32.79
C MET A 243 11.54 20.42 33.22
N LEU A 244 11.34 21.70 32.89
CA LEU A 244 12.30 22.77 33.13
C LEU A 244 12.05 23.55 34.43
N ALA A 245 10.99 23.25 35.18
CA ALA A 245 10.71 23.92 36.45
C ALA A 245 11.83 23.65 37.49
N ALA A 246 12.16 24.66 38.28
CA ALA A 246 13.28 24.59 39.23
C ALA A 246 13.07 23.59 40.38
N ASP A 247 11.82 23.29 40.71
CA ASP A 247 11.41 22.35 41.76
C ASP A 247 11.19 20.91 41.25
N THR A 248 11.29 20.69 39.93
CA THR A 248 11.15 19.35 39.36
C THR A 248 12.44 18.56 39.54
N SER A 249 12.31 17.36 40.12
CA SER A 249 13.43 16.45 40.32
C SER A 249 14.03 16.00 39.00
N GLU A 250 15.33 15.71 39.00
CA GLU A 250 16.07 15.27 37.81
C GLU A 250 15.43 14.05 37.13
N VAL A 251 15.08 13.02 37.89
CA VAL A 251 14.39 11.82 37.38
C VAL A 251 13.06 12.18 36.69
N ARG A 252 12.29 13.12 37.26
CA ARG A 252 11.03 13.57 36.65
C ARG A 252 11.29 14.40 35.39
N SER A 253 12.29 15.28 35.40
CA SER A 253 12.71 16.02 34.21
C SER A 253 13.12 15.06 33.08
N LEU A 254 13.94 14.05 33.36
CA LEU A 254 14.37 13.05 32.37
C LEU A 254 13.20 12.19 31.87
N THR A 255 12.24 11.85 32.73
CA THR A 255 11.02 11.13 32.32
C THR A 255 10.19 11.97 31.36
N LEU A 256 9.97 13.25 31.68
CA LEU A 256 9.20 14.17 30.84
C LEU A 256 9.91 14.48 29.54
N TRP A 257 11.24 14.62 29.57
CA TRP A 257 12.05 14.73 28.36
C TRP A 257 11.87 13.52 27.44
N ASN A 258 11.97 12.29 27.97
CA ASN A 258 11.79 11.10 27.14
C ASN A 258 10.38 11.07 26.53
N GLU A 259 9.34 11.44 27.30
CA GLU A 259 7.98 11.56 26.77
C GLU A 259 7.87 12.64 25.67
N LEU A 260 8.56 13.76 25.79
CA LEU A 260 8.60 14.83 24.79
C LEU A 260 9.32 14.37 23.52
N HIS A 261 10.45 13.69 23.66
CA HIS A 261 11.21 13.12 22.56
C HIS A 261 10.36 12.12 21.78
N ASP A 262 9.78 11.14 22.48
CA ASP A 262 8.88 10.16 21.85
C ASP A 262 7.66 10.88 21.21
N THR A 263 7.06 11.86 21.90
CA THR A 263 5.90 12.63 21.38
C THR A 263 6.23 13.34 20.06
N ALA A 264 7.41 13.95 19.94
CA ALA A 264 7.83 14.61 18.72
C ALA A 264 7.98 13.63 17.54
N GLY A 265 8.52 12.43 17.77
CA GLY A 265 8.61 11.39 16.74
C GLY A 265 7.24 10.81 16.32
N TYR A 266 6.27 10.78 17.23
CA TYR A 266 4.92 10.23 17.01
C TYR A 266 3.85 11.24 16.57
N ALA A 267 4.09 12.55 16.72
CA ALA A 267 3.06 13.57 16.49
C ALA A 267 2.58 13.61 15.03
N VAL A 268 3.52 13.45 14.09
CA VAL A 268 3.26 13.15 12.67
C VAL A 268 4.28 12.11 12.24
N GLY A 269 3.86 10.85 12.15
CA GLY A 269 4.73 9.69 11.86
C GLY A 269 5.16 9.61 10.40
N SER A 270 6.26 8.90 10.10
CA SER A 270 6.68 8.63 8.72
C SER A 270 5.63 7.77 8.01
N TRP A 271 5.03 6.84 8.75
CA TRP A 271 3.92 6.01 8.29
C TRP A 271 2.68 6.82 7.87
N GLU A 272 2.45 8.03 8.43
CA GLU A 272 1.29 8.82 8.03
C GLU A 272 1.48 9.39 6.62
N VAL A 273 2.70 9.84 6.29
CA VAL A 273 3.04 10.27 4.93
C VAL A 273 3.05 9.06 3.98
N GLU A 274 3.60 7.94 4.41
CA GLU A 274 3.62 6.69 3.65
C GLU A 274 2.21 6.19 3.33
N ASP A 275 1.31 6.17 4.32
CA ASP A 275 -0.09 5.75 4.17
C ASP A 275 -0.82 6.64 3.17
N ILE A 276 -0.68 7.98 3.30
CA ILE A 276 -1.28 8.92 2.34
C ILE A 276 -0.72 8.68 0.94
N VAL A 277 0.60 8.45 0.82
CA VAL A 277 1.25 8.17 -0.47
C VAL A 277 0.78 6.85 -1.05
N GLU A 278 0.70 5.77 -0.26
CA GLU A 278 0.26 4.45 -0.68
C GLU A 278 -1.20 4.47 -1.15
N ASP A 279 -2.09 5.08 -0.37
CA ASP A 279 -3.50 5.29 -0.74
C ASP A 279 -3.64 6.12 -2.02
N SER A 280 -2.69 7.01 -2.26
CA SER A 280 -2.62 7.85 -3.45
C SER A 280 -1.90 7.22 -4.63
N ARG A 281 -1.16 6.12 -4.38
CA ARG A 281 -0.26 5.46 -5.33
C ARG A 281 -1.05 4.63 -6.31
N GLY A 282 -1.55 5.32 -7.32
CA GLY A 282 -1.98 4.70 -8.57
C GLY A 282 -3.07 3.64 -8.40
N PRO A 283 -3.22 2.77 -9.41
CA PRO A 283 -4.28 1.78 -9.40
C PRO A 283 -3.93 0.57 -8.53
N GLY A 284 -4.84 0.17 -7.62
CA GLY A 284 -4.71 -1.10 -6.91
C GLY A 284 -4.64 -2.32 -7.85
N ALA A 285 -4.20 -3.47 -7.32
CA ALA A 285 -3.97 -4.70 -8.09
C ALA A 285 -5.14 -5.10 -9.02
N TRP A 286 -6.38 -4.84 -8.58
CA TRP A 286 -7.58 -5.10 -9.36
C TRP A 286 -7.64 -4.32 -10.68
N THR A 287 -7.18 -3.07 -10.70
CA THR A 287 -7.16 -2.26 -11.91
C THR A 287 -6.20 -2.86 -12.95
N TYR A 288 -5.03 -3.34 -12.53
CA TYR A 288 -4.11 -4.04 -13.42
C TYR A 288 -4.73 -5.32 -13.99
N VAL A 289 -5.46 -6.07 -13.18
CA VAL A 289 -6.22 -7.25 -13.64
C VAL A 289 -7.27 -6.86 -14.69
N LEU A 290 -8.05 -5.81 -14.45
CA LEU A 290 -9.06 -5.33 -15.39
C LEU A 290 -8.45 -4.88 -16.72
N LEU A 291 -7.35 -4.12 -16.68
CA LEU A 291 -6.62 -3.69 -17.87
C LEU A 291 -6.05 -4.88 -18.63
N ALA A 292 -5.43 -5.84 -17.93
CA ALA A 292 -4.87 -7.04 -18.54
C ALA A 292 -5.94 -7.92 -19.20
N VAL A 293 -7.05 -8.19 -18.51
CA VAL A 293 -8.21 -8.92 -19.06
C VAL A 293 -8.76 -8.21 -20.29
N GLY A 294 -8.86 -6.88 -20.23
CA GLY A 294 -9.25 -6.03 -21.33
C GLY A 294 -8.36 -6.16 -22.57
N VAL A 295 -7.04 -6.03 -22.39
CA VAL A 295 -6.02 -6.19 -23.44
C VAL A 295 -6.06 -7.60 -24.05
N LEU A 296 -6.11 -8.64 -23.21
CA LEU A 296 -6.19 -10.04 -23.65
C LEU A 296 -7.48 -10.30 -24.45
N GLY A 297 -8.60 -9.70 -24.03
CA GLY A 297 -9.87 -9.76 -24.75
C GLY A 297 -9.78 -9.15 -26.14
N LEU A 298 -9.17 -7.97 -26.28
CA LEU A 298 -8.94 -7.33 -27.58
C LEU A 298 -8.01 -8.15 -28.48
N ALA A 299 -6.93 -8.70 -27.92
CA ALA A 299 -6.00 -9.57 -28.65
C ALA A 299 -6.71 -10.85 -29.16
N ALA A 300 -7.51 -11.49 -28.31
CA ALA A 300 -8.31 -12.66 -28.70
C ALA A 300 -9.29 -12.32 -29.84
N LEU A 301 -9.94 -11.15 -29.79
CA LEU A 301 -10.81 -10.67 -30.85
C LEU A 301 -10.05 -10.40 -32.15
N ALA A 302 -8.83 -9.83 -32.08
CA ALA A 302 -7.98 -9.62 -33.24
C ALA A 302 -7.58 -10.94 -33.91
N VAL A 303 -7.19 -11.95 -33.12
CA VAL A 303 -6.89 -13.31 -33.61
C VAL A 303 -8.12 -13.94 -34.24
N LEU A 304 -9.29 -13.83 -33.61
CA LEU A 304 -10.55 -14.32 -34.16
C LEU A 304 -10.93 -13.63 -35.48
N ALA A 305 -10.73 -12.32 -35.59
CA ALA A 305 -10.94 -11.56 -36.82
C ALA A 305 -9.98 -12.01 -37.94
N LEU A 306 -8.72 -12.28 -37.60
CA LEU A 306 -7.72 -12.83 -38.52
C LEU A 306 -8.13 -14.22 -39.03
N VAL A 307 -8.47 -15.14 -38.12
CA VAL A 307 -8.95 -16.50 -38.45
C VAL A 307 -10.22 -16.44 -39.29
N ALA A 308 -11.11 -15.48 -39.02
CA ALA A 308 -12.31 -15.24 -39.81
C ALA A 308 -12.07 -14.50 -41.14
N ARG A 309 -10.82 -14.11 -41.47
CA ARG A 309 -10.46 -13.24 -42.61
C ARG A 309 -11.33 -11.98 -42.69
N SER A 310 -11.64 -11.41 -41.54
CA SER A 310 -12.37 -10.14 -41.44
C SER A 310 -11.41 -8.96 -41.57
N TRP A 311 -10.97 -8.70 -42.80
CA TRP A 311 -9.98 -7.66 -43.11
C TRP A 311 -10.43 -6.24 -42.75
N VAL A 312 -11.73 -6.01 -42.54
CA VAL A 312 -12.27 -4.71 -42.13
C VAL A 312 -12.11 -4.46 -40.63
N SER A 313 -12.27 -5.49 -39.79
CA SER A 313 -12.21 -5.36 -38.33
C SER A 313 -10.81 -5.56 -37.76
N LEU A 314 -9.96 -6.31 -38.47
CA LEU A 314 -8.58 -6.58 -38.07
C LEU A 314 -7.77 -5.30 -37.78
N PRO A 315 -7.68 -4.29 -38.69
CA PRO A 315 -6.89 -3.09 -38.40
C PRO A 315 -7.42 -2.31 -37.20
N VAL A 316 -8.74 -2.24 -37.02
CA VAL A 316 -9.35 -1.56 -35.86
C VAL A 316 -8.98 -2.26 -34.55
N LEU A 317 -9.07 -3.59 -34.51
CA LEU A 317 -8.73 -4.36 -33.31
C LEU A 317 -7.24 -4.33 -33.01
N VAL A 318 -6.38 -4.35 -34.03
CA VAL A 318 -4.92 -4.20 -33.86
C VAL A 318 -4.60 -2.83 -33.28
N VAL A 319 -5.17 -1.75 -33.83
CA VAL A 319 -4.98 -0.39 -33.29
C VAL A 319 -5.52 -0.27 -31.87
N ALA A 320 -6.72 -0.78 -31.59
CA ALA A 320 -7.31 -0.75 -30.25
C ALA A 320 -6.49 -1.54 -29.23
N THR A 321 -5.99 -2.73 -29.61
CA THR A 321 -5.10 -3.53 -28.75
C THR A 321 -3.80 -2.79 -28.50
N GLY A 322 -3.19 -2.19 -29.53
CA GLY A 322 -1.97 -1.39 -29.38
C GLY A 322 -2.15 -0.18 -28.46
N LEU A 323 -3.28 0.53 -28.56
CA LEU A 323 -3.61 1.63 -27.65
C LEU A 323 -3.84 1.14 -26.22
N ALA A 324 -4.51 0.00 -26.03
CA ALA A 324 -4.74 -0.56 -24.70
C ALA A 324 -3.44 -1.04 -24.04
N VAL A 325 -2.54 -1.67 -24.81
CA VAL A 325 -1.19 -2.02 -24.34
C VAL A 325 -0.40 -0.77 -23.97
N ALA A 326 -0.41 0.26 -24.83
CA ALA A 326 0.27 1.53 -24.56
C ALA A 326 -0.27 2.21 -23.29
N ALA A 327 -1.59 2.19 -23.08
CA ALA A 327 -2.22 2.73 -21.88
C ALA A 327 -1.81 1.94 -20.62
N LEU A 328 -1.84 0.60 -20.66
CA LEU A 328 -1.36 -0.25 -19.56
C LEU A 328 0.13 0.00 -19.26
N SER A 329 0.97 0.10 -20.28
CA SER A 329 2.40 0.41 -20.12
C SER A 329 2.63 1.80 -19.53
N ALA A 330 1.83 2.80 -19.93
CA ALA A 330 1.90 4.15 -19.36
C ALA A 330 1.49 4.16 -17.88
N VAL A 331 0.43 3.44 -17.51
CA VAL A 331 0.00 3.27 -16.11
C VAL A 331 1.10 2.60 -15.29
N ALA A 332 1.66 1.49 -15.76
CA ALA A 332 2.70 0.75 -15.06
C ALA A 332 4.02 1.55 -14.91
N ALA A 333 4.45 2.25 -15.97
CA ALA A 333 5.64 3.10 -15.91
C ALA A 333 5.47 4.27 -14.94
N HIS A 334 4.24 4.78 -14.83
CA HIS A 334 3.91 5.87 -13.91
C HIS A 334 3.93 5.41 -12.45
N ASP A 335 3.26 4.30 -12.15
CA ASP A 335 3.27 3.70 -10.81
C ASP A 335 4.70 3.37 -10.35
N ALA A 336 5.53 2.83 -11.26
CA ALA A 336 6.95 2.62 -10.99
C ALA A 336 7.70 3.94 -10.70
N ALA A 337 7.36 5.04 -11.38
CA ALA A 337 8.00 6.33 -11.16
C ALA A 337 7.61 6.97 -9.81
N VAL A 338 6.31 6.96 -9.47
CA VAL A 338 5.84 7.41 -8.14
C VAL A 338 6.45 6.54 -7.05
N GLY A 339 6.51 5.23 -7.28
CA GLY A 339 7.12 4.30 -6.35
C GLY A 339 8.60 4.54 -6.09
N ALA A 340 9.35 4.84 -7.14
CA ALA A 340 10.76 5.18 -6.98
C ALA A 340 10.96 6.49 -6.22
N THR A 341 10.10 7.50 -6.43
CA THR A 341 10.17 8.76 -5.67
C THR A 341 9.68 8.62 -4.24
N ALA A 342 8.68 7.77 -3.99
CA ALA A 342 8.19 7.46 -2.65
C ALA A 342 9.28 6.76 -1.83
N ALA A 343 9.90 5.70 -2.38
CA ALA A 343 11.00 5.01 -1.72
C ALA A 343 12.23 5.91 -1.47
N ALA A 344 12.49 6.88 -2.37
CA ALA A 344 13.55 7.86 -2.16
C ALA A 344 13.21 8.91 -1.10
N HIS A 345 11.93 9.20 -0.90
CA HIS A 345 11.42 10.08 0.14
C HIS A 345 11.43 9.36 1.50
N GLU A 346 10.91 8.14 1.58
CA GLU A 346 11.03 7.23 2.74
C GLU A 346 12.48 7.10 3.22
N ALA A 347 13.41 6.76 2.31
CA ALA A 347 14.82 6.65 2.67
C ALA A 347 15.46 7.97 3.14
N ALA A 348 14.93 9.12 2.74
CA ALA A 348 15.41 10.42 3.21
C ALA A 348 14.86 10.76 4.60
N ASP A 349 13.60 10.38 4.86
CA ASP A 349 12.94 10.53 6.16
C ASP A 349 13.57 9.60 7.21
N ASP A 350 13.71 8.31 6.89
CA ASP A 350 14.36 7.32 7.74
C ASP A 350 15.76 7.78 8.18
N ALA A 351 16.53 8.41 7.27
CA ALA A 351 17.86 8.89 7.60
C ALA A 351 17.87 10.06 8.62
N VAL A 352 16.77 10.81 8.75
CA VAL A 352 16.59 11.83 9.79
C VAL A 352 16.08 11.18 11.08
N ASP A 353 15.11 10.28 10.98
CA ASP A 353 14.54 9.55 12.12
C ASP A 353 15.57 8.69 12.83
N ASP A 354 16.38 7.96 12.09
CA ASP A 354 17.46 7.12 12.63
C ASP A 354 18.41 7.97 13.50
N LEU A 355 18.77 9.18 13.03
CA LEU A 355 19.62 10.08 13.80
C LEU A 355 18.89 10.63 15.03
N TYR A 356 17.63 11.01 14.87
CA TYR A 356 16.80 11.51 15.97
C TYR A 356 16.64 10.47 17.09
N ASP A 357 16.22 9.25 16.73
CA ASP A 357 16.01 8.14 17.64
C ASP A 357 17.32 7.69 18.31
N GLN A 358 18.42 7.70 17.55
CA GLN A 358 19.73 7.35 18.09
C GLN A 358 20.20 8.36 19.13
N VAL A 359 19.96 9.66 18.93
CA VAL A 359 20.29 10.70 19.92
C VAL A 359 19.47 10.50 21.19
N GLY A 360 18.18 10.24 21.08
CA GLY A 360 17.33 9.92 22.24
C GLY A 360 17.83 8.67 22.97
N ARG A 361 18.28 7.65 22.24
CA ARG A 361 18.90 6.46 22.83
C ARG A 361 20.20 6.79 23.56
N ASP A 362 21.14 7.47 22.90
CA ASP A 362 22.42 7.85 23.47
C ASP A 362 22.25 8.70 24.74
N LEU A 363 21.33 9.66 24.75
CA LEU A 363 21.02 10.46 25.94
C LEU A 363 20.43 9.60 27.08
N ARG A 364 19.56 8.64 26.77
CA ARG A 364 19.07 7.69 27.78
C ARG A 364 20.20 6.85 28.40
N VAL A 365 21.22 6.51 27.63
CA VAL A 365 22.42 5.82 28.14
C VAL A 365 23.26 6.75 29.00
N ALA A 366 23.55 7.96 28.49
CA ALA A 366 24.37 8.96 29.17
C ALA A 366 23.79 9.32 30.55
N TYR A 367 22.47 9.50 30.65
CA TYR A 367 21.78 9.78 31.92
C TYR A 367 21.37 8.54 32.71
N GLY A 368 21.74 7.34 32.27
CA GLY A 368 21.50 6.10 33.01
C GLY A 368 20.02 5.71 33.17
N ILE A 369 19.14 6.21 32.31
CA ILE A 369 17.69 5.91 32.32
C ILE A 369 17.28 4.81 31.33
N THR A 370 18.22 4.29 30.54
CA THR A 370 17.95 3.14 29.65
C THR A 370 17.60 1.87 30.43
N THR A 371 16.57 1.16 29.94
CA THR A 371 16.16 -0.17 30.45
C THR A 371 16.76 -1.32 29.64
N SER A 372 17.35 -1.03 28.49
CA SER A 372 17.95 -2.02 27.60
C SER A 372 19.25 -2.55 28.20
N SER A 373 19.40 -3.88 28.18
CA SER A 373 20.65 -4.54 28.58
C SER A 373 21.75 -4.44 27.53
N TYR A 374 21.39 -4.12 26.29
CA TYR A 374 22.32 -3.95 25.18
C TYR A 374 23.05 -2.60 25.30
N ASP A 375 22.31 -1.54 25.60
CA ASP A 375 22.80 -0.16 25.75
C ASP A 375 23.81 0.03 26.89
N ARG A 376 23.90 -0.95 27.80
CA ARG A 376 24.84 -0.94 28.93
C ARG A 376 26.17 -1.61 28.62
N ARG A 377 26.34 -2.10 27.39
CA ARG A 377 27.56 -2.76 26.95
C ARG A 377 28.63 -1.72 26.63
N PRO A 378 29.91 -1.97 26.93
CA PRO A 378 30.99 -1.07 26.55
C PRO A 378 31.04 -0.78 25.05
N GLU A 379 30.63 -1.75 24.23
CA GLU A 379 30.65 -1.65 22.78
C GLU A 379 29.51 -0.76 22.23
N PHE A 380 28.54 -0.34 23.05
CA PHE A 380 27.41 0.48 22.62
C PHE A 380 27.84 1.74 21.84
N TRP A 381 28.87 2.43 22.33
CA TRP A 381 29.36 3.69 21.77
C TRP A 381 30.15 3.53 20.47
N THR A 382 30.54 2.31 20.09
CA THR A 382 31.47 2.04 18.99
C THR A 382 30.99 1.01 17.96
N ASP A 383 29.95 0.23 18.30
CA ASP A 383 29.40 -0.83 17.45
C ASP A 383 27.89 -0.90 17.72
N ASP A 384 27.14 0.10 17.26
CA ASP A 384 25.68 0.11 17.37
C ASP A 384 25.02 -0.54 16.14
N PRO A 385 24.44 -1.75 16.25
CA PRO A 385 23.79 -2.43 15.14
C PRO A 385 22.48 -1.76 14.74
N PHE A 386 21.99 -0.81 15.53
CA PHE A 386 20.75 -0.07 15.27
C PHE A 386 21.00 1.23 14.53
N TYR A 387 22.25 1.70 14.43
CA TYR A 387 22.62 2.83 13.60
C TYR A 387 23.53 2.37 12.47
N GLY A 388 23.14 2.60 11.22
CA GLY A 388 23.99 2.32 10.06
C GLY A 388 25.15 3.32 9.97
N GLU A 389 26.18 3.13 10.81
CA GLU A 389 27.31 4.05 11.04
C GLU A 389 28.10 4.42 9.77
N ASP A 390 28.01 3.63 8.69
CA ASP A 390 29.04 3.66 7.66
C ASP A 390 28.88 4.72 6.56
N GLN A 391 27.71 5.32 6.31
CA GLN A 391 27.48 5.99 5.00
C GLN A 391 26.55 7.20 4.94
N ALA A 392 25.97 7.69 6.05
CA ALA A 392 25.02 8.81 5.97
C ALA A 392 25.73 10.18 5.97
N PRO A 393 25.64 11.01 4.91
CA PRO A 393 26.31 12.31 4.87
C PRO A 393 25.89 13.21 6.02
N GLY A 394 26.84 13.89 6.68
CA GLY A 394 26.55 14.87 7.72
C GLY A 394 26.38 14.28 9.13
N THR A 395 26.82 13.05 9.41
CA THR A 395 26.92 12.51 10.79
C THR A 395 28.33 12.50 11.35
N GLU A 396 29.33 12.95 10.60
CA GLU A 396 30.73 12.79 10.97
C GLU A 396 31.05 13.47 12.32
N ALA A 397 30.49 14.65 12.56
CA ALA A 397 30.63 15.35 13.83
C ALA A 397 29.92 14.62 14.98
N TYR A 398 28.72 14.11 14.73
CA TYR A 398 27.94 13.38 15.73
C TYR A 398 28.64 12.07 16.14
N LEU A 399 29.09 11.27 15.17
CA LEU A 399 29.82 10.03 15.42
C LEU A 399 31.13 10.26 16.18
N ALA A 400 31.88 11.31 15.83
CA ALA A 400 33.09 11.66 16.56
C ALA A 400 32.82 12.00 18.04
N VAL A 401 31.73 12.72 18.33
CA VAL A 401 31.34 13.02 19.73
C VAL A 401 30.83 11.78 20.45
N ARG A 402 30.12 10.90 19.74
CA ARG A 402 29.60 9.64 20.27
C ARG A 402 30.72 8.69 20.70
N GLU A 403 31.78 8.55 19.90
CA GLU A 403 32.96 7.75 20.24
C GLU A 403 33.63 8.23 21.55
N ASP A 404 33.65 9.54 21.79
CA ASP A 404 34.24 10.15 22.98
C ASP A 404 33.37 9.99 24.24
N MET A 405 32.11 9.60 24.11
CA MET A 405 31.15 9.56 25.22
C MET A 405 31.53 8.51 26.28
N ALA A 406 32.02 7.34 25.87
CA ALA A 406 32.48 6.32 26.82
C ALA A 406 33.57 6.88 27.75
N GLY A 407 34.52 7.64 27.19
CA GLY A 407 35.58 8.29 27.96
C GLY A 407 35.08 9.40 28.88
N ALA A 408 34.02 10.12 28.50
CA ALA A 408 33.38 11.12 29.35
C ALA A 408 32.67 10.48 30.55
N MET A 409 31.97 9.36 30.33
CA MET A 409 31.30 8.60 31.40
C MET A 409 32.28 8.07 32.45
N GLU A 410 33.50 7.68 32.05
CA GLU A 410 34.55 7.27 32.99
C GLU A 410 35.10 8.44 33.83
N GLN A 411 35.02 9.67 33.32
CA GLN A 411 35.51 10.88 33.99
C GLN A 411 34.51 11.44 35.02
N GLY A 412 33.23 11.06 34.91
CA GLY A 412 32.18 11.40 35.87
C GLY A 412 31.03 12.19 35.26
N GLU A 413 30.12 12.63 36.13
CA GLU A 413 28.83 13.26 35.79
C GLU A 413 29.02 14.56 34.99
N GLU A 414 29.80 15.52 35.51
CA GLU A 414 30.05 16.81 34.84
C GLU A 414 30.62 16.65 33.42
N ALA A 415 31.54 15.69 33.22
CA ALA A 415 32.11 15.40 31.90
C ALA A 415 31.06 14.77 30.96
N THR A 416 30.20 13.90 31.49
CA THR A 416 29.10 13.27 30.75
C THR A 416 28.07 14.29 30.30
N GLU A 417 27.65 15.19 31.19
CA GLU A 417 26.67 16.24 30.88
C GLU A 417 27.18 17.21 29.82
N GLN A 418 28.43 17.65 29.93
CA GLN A 418 29.05 18.50 28.93
C GLN A 418 29.19 17.80 27.57
N LYS A 419 29.54 16.51 27.57
CA LYS A 419 29.65 15.71 26.35
C LYS A 419 28.27 15.43 25.72
N ALA A 420 27.23 15.24 26.53
CA ALA A 420 25.85 15.10 26.07
C ALA A 420 25.35 16.37 25.36
N LEU A 421 25.74 17.55 25.85
CA LEU A 421 25.44 18.81 25.16
C LEU A 421 26.13 18.91 23.79
N GLU A 422 27.41 18.51 23.70
CA GLU A 422 28.14 18.43 22.42
C GLU A 422 27.49 17.43 21.46
N LEU A 423 27.01 16.29 21.99
CA LEU A 423 26.36 15.24 21.21
C LEU A 423 25.08 15.76 20.55
N VAL A 424 24.22 16.43 21.32
CA VAL A 424 22.97 17.01 20.80
C VAL A 424 23.24 18.12 19.79
N GLN A 425 24.25 18.96 20.03
CA GLN A 425 24.62 20.01 19.08
C GLN A 425 25.09 19.43 17.74
N ALA A 426 25.96 18.42 17.77
CA ALA A 426 26.45 17.75 16.57
C ALA A 426 25.32 17.01 15.83
N ALA A 427 24.40 16.38 16.55
CA ALA A 427 23.24 15.75 15.96
C ALA A 427 22.27 16.74 15.30
N ARG A 428 22.03 17.89 15.93
CA ARG A 428 21.21 18.97 15.38
C ARG A 428 21.79 19.47 14.05
N GLU A 429 23.11 19.69 13.99
CA GLU A 429 23.80 20.04 12.75
C GLU A 429 23.61 18.95 11.68
N GLY A 430 23.67 17.67 12.07
CA GLY A 430 23.43 16.54 11.18
C GLY A 430 21.99 16.44 10.66
N MET A 431 20.99 16.73 11.50
CA MET A 431 19.58 16.80 11.07
C MET A 431 19.34 17.99 10.14
N GLU A 432 19.91 19.17 10.46
CA GLU A 432 19.82 20.34 9.59
C GLU A 432 20.45 20.10 8.21
N ALA A 433 21.58 19.39 8.16
CA ALA A 433 22.24 19.00 6.91
C ALA A 433 21.39 18.06 6.04
N ARG A 434 20.51 17.24 6.65
CA ARG A 434 19.60 16.32 5.96
C ARG A 434 18.30 16.98 5.50
N GLY A 435 17.85 18.05 6.13
CA GLY A 435 16.61 18.76 5.78
C GLY A 435 16.45 19.09 4.28
N PRO A 436 17.49 19.57 3.57
CA PRO A 436 17.43 19.78 2.11
C PRO A 436 17.28 18.52 1.27
N ALA A 437 17.67 17.34 1.77
CA ALA A 437 17.46 16.06 1.09
C ALA A 437 16.00 15.63 1.18
N VAL A 438 15.42 15.65 2.39
CA VAL A 438 13.98 15.40 2.63
C VAL A 438 13.12 16.33 1.78
N GLY A 439 13.39 17.64 1.83
CA GLY A 439 12.62 18.62 1.05
C GLY A 439 12.70 18.43 -0.47
N ARG A 440 13.84 17.92 -0.99
CA ARG A 440 13.97 17.58 -2.41
C ARG A 440 13.23 16.31 -2.76
N ALA A 441 13.34 15.27 -1.94
CA ALA A 441 12.65 14.01 -2.16
C ALA A 441 11.12 14.19 -2.13
N ARG A 442 10.62 14.99 -1.18
CA ARG A 442 9.22 15.44 -1.16
C ARG A 442 8.81 16.17 -2.44
N ALA A 443 9.60 17.16 -2.88
CA ALA A 443 9.29 17.90 -4.10
C ALA A 443 9.25 16.98 -5.34
N ASP A 444 10.17 16.01 -5.43
CA ASP A 444 10.23 15.04 -6.52
C ASP A 444 9.01 14.09 -6.49
N LEU A 445 8.61 13.64 -5.30
CA LEU A 445 7.40 12.84 -5.07
C LEU A 445 6.14 13.62 -5.47
N LEU A 446 5.96 14.84 -4.99
CA LEU A 446 4.82 15.69 -5.34
C LEU A 446 4.78 15.99 -6.85
N ALA A 447 5.93 16.19 -7.48
CA ALA A 447 6.04 16.37 -8.93
C ALA A 447 5.75 15.08 -9.71
N ALA A 448 6.08 13.90 -9.17
CA ALA A 448 5.68 12.62 -9.74
C ALA A 448 4.16 12.43 -9.65
N LEU A 449 3.57 12.71 -8.48
CA LEU A 449 2.11 12.71 -8.28
C LEU A 449 1.41 13.73 -9.16
N GLU A 450 1.97 14.91 -9.42
CA GLU A 450 1.35 15.89 -10.32
C GLU A 450 1.29 15.38 -11.77
N ARG A 451 2.41 14.83 -12.26
CA ARG A 451 2.50 14.26 -13.61
C ARG A 451 1.53 13.10 -13.82
N SER A 452 1.12 12.44 -12.73
CA SER A 452 0.14 11.36 -12.73
C SER A 452 -1.24 11.77 -13.24
N GLY A 453 -1.67 13.01 -12.98
CA GLY A 453 -3.00 13.53 -13.34
C GLY A 453 -3.23 13.75 -14.84
N SER A 454 -2.33 13.27 -15.71
CA SER A 454 -2.41 13.56 -17.14
C SER A 454 -3.64 12.88 -17.78
N ARG A 455 -4.54 13.73 -18.29
CA ARG A 455 -5.80 13.38 -18.98
C ARG A 455 -5.63 12.50 -20.23
N TRP A 456 -4.39 12.14 -20.58
CA TRP A 456 -4.05 11.33 -21.74
C TRP A 456 -4.52 9.88 -21.62
N GLY A 457 -4.45 9.27 -20.43
CA GLY A 457 -4.93 7.89 -20.22
C GLY A 457 -6.43 7.74 -20.46
N LEU A 458 -7.23 8.70 -19.96
CA LEU A 458 -8.67 8.77 -20.21
C LEU A 458 -9.00 9.07 -21.68
N ALA A 459 -8.28 10.00 -22.32
CA ALA A 459 -8.51 10.33 -23.73
C ALA A 459 -8.16 9.16 -24.67
N ALA A 460 -7.05 8.47 -24.43
CA ALA A 460 -6.64 7.29 -25.20
C ALA A 460 -7.60 6.11 -24.95
N GLY A 461 -8.04 5.92 -23.71
CA GLY A 461 -9.00 4.90 -23.32
C GLY A 461 -10.38 5.07 -23.93
N LEU A 462 -10.94 6.29 -23.85
CA LEU A 462 -12.21 6.64 -24.49
C LEU A 462 -12.10 6.55 -26.02
N GLY A 463 -10.97 6.95 -26.60
CA GLY A 463 -10.68 6.81 -28.02
C GLY A 463 -10.67 5.35 -28.48
N ALA A 464 -10.04 4.45 -27.72
CA ALA A 464 -9.98 3.02 -28.01
C ALA A 464 -11.38 2.36 -27.89
N GLY A 465 -12.12 2.67 -26.82
CA GLY A 465 -13.49 2.18 -26.63
C GLY A 465 -14.44 2.63 -27.75
N ALA A 466 -14.37 3.90 -28.14
CA ALA A 466 -15.14 4.44 -29.25
C ALA A 466 -14.76 3.81 -30.60
N ALA A 467 -13.47 3.54 -30.84
CA ALA A 467 -13.00 2.87 -32.05
C ALA A 467 -13.51 1.42 -32.15
N VAL A 468 -13.52 0.67 -31.04
CA VAL A 468 -14.04 -0.70 -30.99
C VAL A 468 -15.55 -0.74 -31.25
N LEU A 469 -16.32 0.13 -30.58
CA LEU A 469 -17.77 0.23 -30.76
C LEU A 469 -18.15 0.73 -32.17
N GLY A 470 -17.42 1.70 -32.70
CA GLY A 470 -17.61 2.22 -34.06
C GLY A 470 -17.27 1.18 -35.13
N GLY A 471 -16.18 0.42 -34.96
CA GLY A 471 -15.79 -0.66 -35.86
C GLY A 471 -16.80 -1.81 -35.88
N LEU A 472 -17.34 -2.19 -34.71
CA LEU A 472 -18.42 -3.17 -34.59
C LEU A 472 -19.72 -2.67 -35.23
N GLY A 473 -20.09 -1.40 -35.00
CA GLY A 473 -21.28 -0.78 -35.59
C GLY A 473 -21.24 -0.75 -37.13
N VAL A 474 -20.10 -0.41 -37.72
CA VAL A 474 -19.90 -0.40 -39.19
C VAL A 474 -19.87 -1.82 -39.77
N ALA A 475 -19.26 -2.78 -39.06
CA ALA A 475 -19.23 -4.18 -39.48
C ALA A 475 -20.63 -4.83 -39.44
N LEU A 476 -21.49 -4.42 -38.50
CA LEU A 476 -22.86 -4.90 -38.37
C LEU A 476 -23.85 -4.18 -39.31
N SER A 477 -23.65 -2.89 -39.62
CA SER A 477 -24.58 -2.11 -40.44
C SER A 477 -24.46 -2.39 -41.95
N ARG A 478 -23.25 -2.65 -42.47
CA ARG A 478 -23.02 -2.98 -43.90
C ARG A 478 -23.66 -4.30 -44.36
N GLY A 479 -24.18 -5.12 -43.45
CA GLY A 479 -24.88 -6.36 -43.77
C GLY A 479 -26.38 -6.23 -44.06
N ARG A 480 -26.99 -5.04 -43.85
CA ARG A 480 -28.46 -4.86 -43.96
C ARG A 480 -28.96 -4.30 -45.28
N GLY A 481 -28.06 -3.96 -46.21
CA GLY A 481 -28.43 -3.33 -47.49
C GLY A 481 -27.82 -4.06 -48.68
N ARG A 482 -28.35 -5.24 -49.02
CA ARG A 482 -28.30 -5.83 -50.36
C ARG A 482 -29.13 -7.12 -50.39
N THR A 483 -30.41 -6.94 -50.63
CA THR A 483 -31.24 -7.94 -51.32
C THR A 483 -31.92 -7.19 -52.46
N PRO A 484 -31.73 -7.60 -53.73
CA PRO A 484 -32.63 -7.19 -54.81
C PRO A 484 -34.06 -7.69 -54.57
#